data_AF-A0A6J8B2J6-F1
#
_entry.id   AF-A0A6J8B2J6-F1
#
_cell.length_a   1.000
_cell.length_b   1.000
_cell.length_c   1.000
_cell.angle_alpha   90.00
_cell.angle_beta   90.00
_cell.angle_gamma   90.00
#
_symmetry.space_group_name_H-M   'P 1'
#
loop_
_entity.id
_entity.type
_entity.pdbx_description
1 polymer ?
#
loop_
_entity_poly.entity_id
_entity_poly.type
_entity_poly.pdbx_seq_one_letter_code
_entity_poly.pdbx_strand_id
1 'polypeptide(L)'
;MSMLKLDNSVMLRNYIKKAVSDETKSEVKRLIDALPEAVKIIDAVKVEGNTVTIMGKITKQIPSRLTINDFEEFIIFDLETTGLSQNSDITQIAASSGSNLFQRYIMQKCEINHEASKITGLTFLQSTNKMYLNRTIVQTCSIEQAALDFIDFLKITKQTCSGST
;
A
#
# COMPACT_ATOMS: atom_id res chain seq x y z
N MET A 1 46.92 15.86 -58.83
CA MET A 1 46.39 17.23 -58.70
C MET A 1 45.62 17.30 -57.38
N SER A 2 46.14 18.13 -56.48
CA SER A 2 45.72 18.48 -55.10
C SER A 2 44.67 17.62 -54.37
N MET A 3 45.16 16.84 -53.41
CA MET A 3 44.37 16.27 -52.32
C MET A 3 43.95 17.40 -51.37
N LEU A 4 42.64 17.58 -51.18
CA LEU A 4 42.04 18.57 -50.30
C LEU A 4 42.60 18.42 -48.87
N LYS A 5 43.49 19.32 -48.47
CA LYS A 5 43.75 19.58 -47.04
C LYS A 5 42.50 20.26 -46.49
N LEU A 6 41.52 19.48 -46.01
CA LEU A 6 40.51 20.07 -45.14
C LEU A 6 41.23 20.51 -43.88
N ASP A 7 41.35 21.82 -43.71
CA ASP A 7 41.98 22.42 -42.56
C ASP A 7 41.24 21.95 -41.30
N ASN A 8 41.91 21.20 -40.43
CA ASN A 8 41.36 20.64 -39.20
C ASN A 8 40.69 21.73 -38.33
N SER A 9 41.11 22.99 -38.47
CA SER A 9 40.49 24.15 -37.83
C SER A 9 39.05 24.38 -38.30
N VAL A 10 38.76 24.20 -39.59
CA VAL A 10 37.42 24.40 -40.17
C VAL A 10 36.45 23.29 -39.73
N MET A 11 36.91 22.04 -39.74
CA MET A 11 36.11 20.91 -39.24
C MET A 11 35.79 21.05 -37.74
N LEU A 12 36.76 21.45 -36.93
CA LEU A 12 36.55 21.65 -35.49
C LEU A 12 35.58 22.81 -35.20
N ARG A 13 35.69 23.92 -35.94
CA ARG A 13 34.74 25.05 -35.82
C ARG A 13 33.31 24.63 -36.18
N ASN A 14 33.13 23.82 -37.22
CA ASN A 14 31.81 23.34 -37.62
C ASN A 14 31.24 22.36 -36.59
N TYR A 15 32.07 21.49 -36.01
CA TYR A 15 31.65 20.59 -34.95
C TYR A 15 31.19 21.36 -33.69
N ILE A 16 31.95 22.37 -33.26
CA ILE A 16 31.58 23.23 -32.12
C ILE A 16 30.30 24.01 -32.42
N LYS A 17 30.17 24.61 -33.61
CA LYS A 17 28.94 25.33 -34.00
C LYS A 17 27.70 24.43 -34.00
N LYS A 18 27.85 23.18 -34.45
CA LYS A 18 26.76 22.20 -34.44
C LYS A 18 26.38 21.80 -33.02
N ALA A 19 27.37 21.48 -32.18
CA ALA A 19 27.14 21.13 -30.78
C ALA A 19 26.44 22.26 -30.02
N VAL A 20 26.89 23.51 -30.19
CA VAL A 20 26.25 24.70 -29.60
C VAL A 20 24.82 24.89 -30.13
N SER A 21 24.58 24.68 -31.43
CA SER A 21 23.24 24.73 -32.04
C SER A 21 22.31 23.67 -31.44
N ASP A 22 22.79 22.44 -31.28
CA ASP A 22 21.98 21.32 -30.80
C ASP A 22 21.67 21.47 -29.31
N GLU A 23 22.63 21.97 -28.52
CA GLU A 23 22.43 22.33 -27.11
C GLU A 23 21.42 23.48 -26.96
N THR A 24 21.52 24.51 -27.81
CA THR A 24 20.55 25.62 -27.84
C THR A 24 19.15 25.12 -28.20
N LYS A 25 19.03 24.21 -29.17
CA LYS A 25 17.73 23.61 -29.54
C LYS A 25 17.15 22.76 -28.43
N SER A 26 17.99 22.01 -27.71
CA SER A 26 17.57 21.20 -26.57
C SER A 26 17.02 22.09 -25.45
N GLU A 27 17.68 23.20 -25.16
CA GLU A 27 17.22 24.13 -24.12
C GLU A 27 15.94 24.86 -24.53
N VAL A 28 15.85 25.33 -25.78
CA VAL A 28 14.61 25.90 -26.32
C VAL A 28 13.47 24.89 -26.25
N LYS A 29 13.72 23.61 -26.54
CA LYS A 29 12.70 22.56 -26.41
C LYS A 29 12.25 22.36 -24.97
N ARG A 30 13.17 22.35 -24.00
CA ARG A 30 12.82 22.28 -22.57
C ARG A 30 11.95 23.44 -22.12
N LEU A 31 12.29 24.66 -22.56
CA LEU A 31 11.51 25.86 -22.27
C LEU A 31 10.10 25.77 -22.89
N ILE A 32 9.99 25.31 -24.14
CA ILE A 32 8.70 25.09 -24.82
C ILE A 32 7.88 24.01 -24.11
N ASP A 33 8.50 22.92 -23.68
CA ASP A 33 7.81 21.82 -23.00
C ASP A 33 7.30 22.25 -21.60
N ALA A 34 7.97 23.21 -20.93
CA ALA A 34 7.58 23.73 -19.61
C ALA A 34 6.55 24.87 -19.67
N LEU A 35 6.45 25.59 -20.78
CA LEU A 35 5.55 26.73 -21.01
C LEU A 35 4.06 26.42 -20.73
N PRO A 36 3.48 25.29 -21.19
CA PRO A 36 2.07 24.98 -20.98
C PRO A 36 1.67 24.89 -19.51
N GLU A 37 2.56 24.38 -18.64
CA GLU A 37 2.26 24.23 -17.22
C GLU A 37 2.38 25.56 -16.47
N ALA A 38 3.33 26.41 -16.87
CA ALA A 38 3.44 27.77 -16.34
C ALA A 38 2.23 28.64 -16.74
N VAL A 39 1.72 28.51 -17.97
CA VAL A 39 0.54 29.25 -18.45
C VAL A 39 -0.72 28.87 -17.67
N LYS A 40 -0.92 27.59 -17.34
CA LYS A 40 -2.06 27.14 -16.50
C LYS A 40 -2.09 27.78 -15.11
N ILE A 41 -0.93 28.14 -14.56
CA ILE A 41 -0.82 28.77 -13.23
C ILE A 41 -1.23 30.25 -13.30
N ILE A 42 -0.89 30.96 -14.38
CA ILE A 42 -1.21 32.38 -14.55
C ILE A 42 -2.72 32.59 -14.56
N ASP A 43 -3.47 31.78 -15.30
CA ASP A 43 -4.95 31.86 -15.32
C ASP A 43 -5.58 31.42 -13.99
N ALA A 44 -4.86 30.61 -13.21
CA ALA A 44 -5.31 30.09 -11.93
C ALA A 44 -4.97 30.99 -10.74
N VAL A 45 -4.22 32.09 -10.90
CA VAL A 45 -3.78 32.95 -9.80
C VAL A 45 -4.08 34.42 -10.10
N LYS A 46 -4.93 35.05 -9.28
CA LYS A 46 -5.30 36.46 -9.35
C LYS A 46 -4.72 37.20 -8.15
N VAL A 47 -4.08 38.36 -8.38
CA VAL A 47 -3.55 39.22 -7.30
C VAL A 47 -4.26 40.55 -7.31
N GLU A 48 -4.87 40.94 -6.19
CA GLU A 48 -5.54 42.23 -6.00
C GLU A 48 -5.09 42.86 -4.67
N GLY A 49 -4.31 43.95 -4.76
CA GLY A 49 -3.70 44.58 -3.59
C GLY A 49 -2.75 43.62 -2.87
N ASN A 50 -2.99 43.40 -1.57
CA ASN A 50 -2.22 42.45 -0.75
C ASN A 50 -2.85 41.03 -0.72
N THR A 51 -3.87 40.77 -1.56
CA THR A 51 -4.59 39.50 -1.58
C THR A 51 -4.23 38.71 -2.84
N VAL A 52 -3.90 37.42 -2.67
CA VAL A 52 -3.68 36.45 -3.75
C VAL A 52 -4.78 35.41 -3.72
N THR A 53 -5.52 35.27 -4.81
CA THR A 53 -6.63 34.32 -4.99
C THR A 53 -6.24 33.26 -6.00
N ILE A 54 -6.30 31.98 -5.59
CA ILE A 54 -6.03 30.84 -6.48
C ILE A 54 -7.38 30.29 -6.96
N MET A 55 -7.70 30.51 -8.23
CA MET A 55 -8.93 30.06 -8.92
C MET A 55 -8.84 28.62 -9.44
N GLY A 56 -7.68 27.97 -9.32
CA GLY A 56 -7.47 26.58 -9.70
C GLY A 56 -7.99 25.57 -8.67
N LYS A 57 -8.41 24.39 -9.14
CA LYS A 57 -8.80 23.27 -8.27
C LYS A 57 -7.54 22.63 -7.68
N ILE A 58 -7.37 22.61 -6.35
CA ILE A 58 -6.28 21.85 -5.71
C ILE A 58 -6.58 20.36 -5.90
N THR A 59 -5.94 19.70 -6.86
CA THR A 59 -6.18 18.29 -7.21
C THR A 59 -5.21 17.32 -6.54
N LYS A 60 -4.19 17.79 -5.80
CA LYS A 60 -3.44 16.91 -4.91
C LYS A 60 -4.32 16.61 -3.69
N GLN A 61 -5.11 15.54 -3.82
CA GLN A 61 -5.71 14.88 -2.68
C GLN A 61 -4.59 14.61 -1.67
N ILE A 62 -4.66 15.25 -0.50
CA ILE A 62 -4.07 14.68 0.71
C ILE A 62 -4.61 13.24 0.75
N PRO A 63 -3.79 12.20 0.96
CA PRO A 63 -4.30 10.84 1.05
C PRO A 63 -5.33 10.78 2.18
N SER A 64 -6.59 10.97 1.83
CA SER A 64 -7.71 10.67 2.70
C SER A 64 -7.81 9.16 2.76
N ARG A 65 -8.22 8.66 3.94
CA ARG A 65 -8.65 7.28 4.09
C ARG A 65 -9.49 6.91 2.87
N LEU A 66 -9.11 5.85 2.14
CA LEU A 66 -9.81 5.41 0.95
C LEU A 66 -11.24 5.04 1.37
N THR A 67 -12.19 5.95 1.21
CA THR A 67 -13.62 5.65 1.33
C THR A 67 -14.01 4.87 0.08
N ILE A 68 -13.87 3.55 0.14
CA ILE A 68 -14.37 2.67 -0.92
C ILE A 68 -15.86 2.44 -0.61
N ASN A 69 -16.70 3.28 -1.22
CA ASN A 69 -18.15 3.40 -1.03
C ASN A 69 -18.56 4.07 0.30
N ASP A 70 -19.74 4.72 0.34
CA ASP A 70 -20.30 5.46 1.49
C ASP A 70 -20.56 4.59 2.75
N PHE A 71 -20.03 3.37 2.80
CA PHE A 71 -20.06 2.44 3.93
C PHE A 71 -18.62 1.95 4.19
N GLU A 72 -17.98 2.48 5.24
CA GLU A 72 -16.77 1.87 5.80
C GLU A 72 -17.18 0.68 6.67
N GLU A 73 -16.93 -0.54 6.19
CA GLU A 73 -17.12 -1.72 7.01
C GLU A 73 -15.89 -1.93 7.91
N PHE A 74 -16.06 -1.73 9.21
CA PHE A 74 -15.01 -1.90 10.21
C PHE A 74 -14.87 -3.36 10.59
N ILE A 75 -13.67 -3.88 10.39
CA ILE A 75 -13.30 -5.22 10.82
C ILE A 75 -12.36 -5.07 12.01
N ILE A 76 -12.82 -5.54 13.16
CA ILE A 76 -12.01 -5.62 14.38
C ILE A 76 -11.46 -7.03 14.41
N PHE A 77 -10.15 -7.17 14.55
CA PHE A 77 -9.48 -8.46 14.61
C PHE A 77 -8.46 -8.49 15.73
N ASP A 78 -8.19 -9.69 16.22
CA ASP A 78 -7.16 -9.95 17.20
C ASP A 78 -6.49 -11.31 16.92
N LEU A 79 -5.26 -11.46 17.39
CA LEU A 79 -4.43 -12.65 17.20
C LEU A 79 -3.95 -13.17 18.54
N GLU A 80 -4.02 -14.48 18.70
CA GLU A 80 -3.31 -15.19 19.77
C GLU A 80 -2.10 -15.90 19.19
N THR A 81 -1.00 -15.90 19.93
CA THR A 81 0.28 -16.46 19.47
C THR A 81 0.90 -17.38 20.52
N THR A 82 1.87 -18.20 20.11
CA THR A 82 2.65 -19.03 21.03
C THR A 82 3.58 -18.23 21.95
N GLY A 83 3.75 -16.93 21.69
CA GLY A 83 4.62 -16.00 22.42
C GLY A 83 4.79 -14.66 21.69
N LEU A 84 5.73 -13.82 22.15
CA LEU A 84 5.99 -12.48 21.60
C LEU A 84 7.20 -12.42 20.64
N SER A 85 7.86 -13.55 20.40
CA SER A 85 9.00 -13.64 19.46
C SER A 85 8.52 -13.53 18.01
N GLN A 86 9.38 -13.07 17.11
CA GLN A 86 9.13 -13.10 15.65
C GLN A 86 8.96 -14.53 15.11
N ASN A 87 9.45 -15.55 15.82
CA ASN A 87 9.31 -16.96 15.46
C ASN A 87 8.09 -17.61 16.13
N SER A 88 7.24 -16.84 16.80
CA SER A 88 6.02 -17.38 17.41
C SER A 88 5.01 -17.73 16.33
N ASP A 89 4.29 -18.83 16.51
CA ASP A 89 3.20 -19.20 15.62
C ASP A 89 1.92 -18.47 16.05
N ILE A 90 1.04 -18.21 15.10
CA ILE A 90 -0.34 -17.80 15.38
C ILE A 90 -1.12 -19.03 15.81
N THR A 91 -1.78 -18.97 16.97
CA THR A 91 -2.63 -20.03 17.53
C THR A 91 -4.11 -19.75 17.33
N GLN A 92 -4.51 -18.49 17.15
CA GLN A 92 -5.88 -18.11 16.84
C GLN A 92 -5.93 -16.86 15.98
N ILE A 93 -6.90 -16.82 15.05
CA ILE A 93 -7.38 -15.58 14.43
C ILE A 93 -8.85 -15.42 14.83
N ALA A 94 -9.19 -14.27 15.40
CA ALA A 94 -10.56 -13.88 15.69
C ALA A 94 -10.86 -12.52 15.06
N ALA A 95 -12.05 -12.38 14.49
CA ALA A 95 -12.49 -11.11 13.93
C ALA A 95 -14.01 -10.95 13.99
N SER A 96 -14.45 -9.70 13.92
CA SER A 96 -15.86 -9.33 13.84
C SER A 96 -16.08 -8.22 12.82
N SER A 97 -17.16 -8.34 12.06
CA SER A 97 -17.69 -7.29 11.19
C SER A 97 -19.19 -7.16 11.41
N GLY A 98 -19.60 -6.12 12.14
CA GLY A 98 -20.98 -5.98 12.60
C GLY A 98 -21.44 -7.22 13.40
N SER A 99 -22.44 -7.93 12.89
CA SER A 99 -22.96 -9.18 13.48
C SER A 99 -22.22 -10.45 13.04
N ASN A 100 -21.31 -10.36 12.06
CA ASN A 100 -20.56 -11.50 11.57
C ASN A 100 -19.34 -11.74 12.45
N LEU A 101 -19.18 -12.97 12.92
CA LEU A 101 -18.04 -13.40 13.74
C LEU A 101 -17.20 -14.41 12.96
N PHE A 102 -15.89 -14.29 13.10
CA PHE A 102 -14.90 -15.21 12.58
C PHE A 102 -14.01 -15.68 13.71
N GLN A 103 -13.81 -16.98 13.80
CA GLN A 103 -12.84 -17.56 14.73
C GLN A 103 -12.27 -18.85 14.14
N ARG A 104 -10.94 -18.94 14.14
CA ARG A 104 -10.19 -20.15 13.80
C ARG A 104 -9.05 -20.35 14.78
N TYR A 105 -8.94 -21.56 15.31
CA TYR A 105 -7.77 -22.01 16.04
C TYR A 105 -6.83 -22.71 15.07
N ILE A 106 -5.54 -22.51 15.24
CA ILE A 106 -4.51 -22.91 14.28
C ILE A 106 -3.55 -23.85 14.98
N MET A 107 -3.27 -25.00 14.35
CA MET A 107 -2.30 -25.94 14.86
C MET A 107 -0.90 -25.33 14.76
N GLN A 108 -0.30 -25.06 15.91
CA GLN A 108 1.03 -24.50 16.02
C GLN A 108 2.12 -25.57 15.78
N LYS A 109 3.30 -25.13 15.34
CA LYS A 109 4.50 -25.97 15.16
C LYS A 109 5.42 -25.89 16.38
N CYS A 110 5.41 -24.76 17.07
CA CYS A 110 6.20 -24.51 18.28
C CYS A 110 5.33 -24.61 19.55
N GLU A 111 5.95 -24.93 20.69
CA GLU A 111 5.22 -24.95 21.96
C GLU A 111 4.66 -23.57 22.32
N ILE A 112 3.45 -23.56 22.89
CA ILE A 112 2.87 -22.34 23.47
C ILE A 112 3.62 -22.06 24.76
N ASN A 113 4.23 -20.88 24.88
CA ASN A 113 4.95 -20.54 26.10
C ASN A 113 3.99 -20.40 27.29
N HIS A 114 4.49 -20.65 28.50
CA HIS A 114 3.67 -20.64 29.71
C HIS A 114 2.90 -19.31 29.92
N GLU A 115 3.54 -18.17 29.64
CA GLU A 115 2.90 -16.86 29.82
C GLU A 115 1.78 -16.60 28.80
N ALA A 116 1.94 -16.99 27.53
CA ALA A 116 0.88 -16.92 26.54
C ALA A 116 -0.27 -17.85 26.92
N SER A 117 0.01 -19.08 27.37
CA SER A 117 -1.04 -19.97 27.88
C SER A 117 -1.82 -19.35 29.04
N LYS A 118 -1.14 -18.65 29.95
CA LYS A 118 -1.76 -17.98 31.09
C LYS A 118 -2.64 -16.80 30.68
N ILE A 119 -2.23 -16.04 29.67
CA ILE A 119 -2.95 -14.87 29.17
C ILE A 119 -4.15 -15.29 28.32
N THR A 120 -3.95 -16.21 27.39
CA THR A 120 -4.93 -16.60 26.37
C THR A 120 -5.85 -17.74 26.79
N GLY A 121 -5.44 -18.52 27.80
CA GLY A 121 -6.11 -19.76 28.18
C GLY A 121 -5.88 -20.92 27.20
N LEU A 122 -5.07 -20.73 26.15
CA LEU A 122 -4.73 -21.75 25.17
C LEU A 122 -3.62 -22.66 25.69
N THR A 123 -3.87 -23.96 25.63
CA THR A 123 -2.89 -24.99 25.98
C THR A 123 -2.90 -26.08 24.92
N PHE A 124 -1.77 -26.75 24.73
CA PHE A 124 -1.65 -27.85 23.79
C PHE A 124 -1.09 -29.08 24.49
N LEU A 125 -1.76 -30.21 24.28
CA LEU A 125 -1.36 -31.48 24.86
C LEU A 125 -0.82 -32.42 23.78
N GLN A 126 0.50 -32.51 23.70
CA GLN A 126 1.21 -33.27 22.67
C GLN A 126 0.86 -34.76 22.67
N SER A 127 0.60 -35.36 23.83
CA SER A 127 0.19 -36.78 23.93
C SER A 127 -1.14 -37.10 23.25
N THR A 128 -2.01 -36.10 23.08
CA THR A 128 -3.31 -36.23 22.41
C THR A 128 -3.39 -35.50 21.08
N ASN A 129 -2.36 -34.71 20.75
CA ASN A 129 -2.31 -33.80 19.61
C ASN A 129 -3.55 -32.88 19.54
N LYS A 130 -3.96 -32.32 20.69
CA LYS A 130 -5.15 -31.47 20.82
C LYS A 130 -4.82 -30.15 21.49
N MET A 131 -5.45 -29.09 20.99
CA MET A 131 -5.48 -27.78 21.62
C MET A 131 -6.72 -27.65 22.50
N TYR A 132 -6.56 -26.93 23.61
CA TYR A 132 -7.61 -26.64 24.57
C TYR A 132 -7.66 -25.15 24.84
N LEU A 133 -8.87 -24.58 24.88
CA LEU A 133 -9.14 -23.27 25.43
C LEU A 133 -9.82 -23.47 26.79
N ASN A 134 -9.20 -23.01 27.87
CA ASN A 134 -9.75 -23.12 29.22
C ASN A 134 -10.25 -24.54 29.56
N ARG A 135 -9.44 -25.55 29.21
CA ARG A 135 -9.70 -27.00 29.40
C ARG A 135 -10.77 -27.61 28.46
N THR A 136 -11.32 -26.84 27.53
CA THR A 136 -12.24 -27.34 26.50
C THR A 136 -11.48 -27.56 25.20
N ILE A 137 -11.64 -28.74 24.58
CA ILE A 137 -11.00 -29.04 23.29
C ILE A 137 -11.54 -28.09 22.22
N VAL A 138 -10.64 -27.50 21.43
CA VAL A 138 -10.98 -26.68 20.27
C VAL A 138 -10.54 -27.38 18.98
N GLN A 139 -11.31 -27.18 17.91
CA GLN A 139 -10.94 -27.68 16.59
C GLN A 139 -9.91 -26.75 15.96
N THR A 140 -8.81 -27.32 15.48
CA THR A 140 -7.70 -26.60 14.86
C THR A 140 -7.61 -26.90 13.37
N CYS A 141 -7.21 -25.92 12.56
CA CYS A 141 -6.84 -26.10 11.16
C CYS A 141 -5.39 -25.67 10.91
N SER A 142 -4.91 -25.80 9.66
CA SER A 142 -3.61 -25.25 9.27
C SER A 142 -3.68 -23.73 9.10
N ILE A 143 -2.54 -23.05 9.16
CA ILE A 143 -2.46 -21.59 8.96
C ILE A 143 -2.94 -21.19 7.56
N GLU A 144 -2.68 -22.02 6.54
CA GLU A 144 -3.12 -21.81 5.17
C GLU A 144 -4.65 -21.86 5.08
N GLN A 145 -5.28 -22.84 5.72
CA GLN A 145 -6.74 -22.94 5.74
C GLN A 145 -7.37 -21.78 6.52
N ALA A 146 -6.80 -21.41 7.67
CA ALA A 146 -7.27 -20.26 8.45
C ALA A 146 -7.18 -18.95 7.65
N ALA A 147 -6.10 -18.76 6.89
CA ALA A 147 -5.92 -17.58 6.04
C ALA A 147 -6.93 -17.56 4.88
N LEU A 148 -7.18 -18.68 4.22
CA LEU A 148 -8.20 -18.79 3.16
C LEU A 148 -9.60 -18.50 3.72
N ASP A 149 -9.97 -19.13 4.83
CA ASP A 149 -11.25 -18.89 5.50
C ASP A 149 -11.40 -17.41 5.93
N PHE A 150 -10.31 -16.78 6.38
CA PHE A 150 -10.32 -15.37 6.75
C PHE A 150 -10.50 -14.47 5.52
N ILE A 151 -9.83 -14.75 4.41
CA ILE A 151 -10.03 -14.04 3.15
C ILE A 151 -11.49 -14.12 2.70
N ASP A 152 -12.12 -15.29 2.84
CA ASP A 152 -13.53 -15.47 2.48
C ASP A 152 -14.46 -14.72 3.43
N PHE A 153 -14.18 -14.68 4.73
CA PHE A 153 -14.86 -13.80 5.67
C PHE A 153 -14.79 -12.33 5.24
N LEU A 154 -13.59 -11.84 4.86
CA LEU A 154 -13.39 -10.47 4.36
C LEU A 154 -14.09 -10.15 3.03
N LYS A 155 -14.53 -11.17 2.27
CA LYS A 155 -15.27 -11.00 1.01
C LYS A 155 -16.79 -11.00 1.23
N ILE A 156 -17.30 -11.81 2.16
CA ILE A 156 -18.74 -11.88 2.49
C ILE A 156 -19.23 -10.54 3.04
N THR A 157 -18.42 -9.92 3.89
CA THR A 157 -18.65 -8.61 4.49
C THR A 157 -18.99 -7.56 3.41
N LYS A 158 -18.26 -7.55 2.29
CA LYS A 158 -18.49 -6.65 1.14
C LYS A 158 -19.83 -6.82 0.41
N GLN A 159 -20.54 -7.95 0.56
CA GLN A 159 -21.76 -8.25 -0.20
C GLN A 159 -23.05 -7.90 0.55
N THR A 160 -23.00 -7.62 1.86
CA THR A 160 -24.22 -7.42 2.66
C THR A 160 -24.85 -6.02 2.54
N CYS A 161 -24.23 -5.07 1.82
CA CYS A 161 -24.76 -3.71 1.64
C CYS A 161 -25.55 -3.50 0.32
N SER A 162 -25.77 -4.53 -0.51
CA SER A 162 -26.40 -4.37 -1.83
C SER A 162 -27.87 -4.80 -1.93
N GLY A 163 -28.64 -4.81 -0.84
CA GLY A 163 -30.04 -5.24 -0.89
C GLY A 163 -30.92 -4.68 0.22
N SER A 164 -31.40 -3.45 0.04
CA SER A 164 -32.59 -2.91 0.70
C SER A 164 -33.09 -1.69 -0.07
N THR A 165 -33.90 -1.93 -1.10
CA THR A 165 -34.81 -0.96 -1.73
C THR A 165 -36.17 -1.61 -1.86
#